data_AF-E6SDH1-F1
#
_entry.id   AF-E6SDH1-F1
#
_cell.length_a   1.000
_cell.length_b   1.000
_cell.length_c   1.000
_cell.angle_alpha   90.00
_cell.angle_beta   90.00
_cell.angle_gamma   90.00
#
_symmetry.space_group_name_H-M   'P 1'
#
loop_
_entity.id
_entity.type
_entity.pdbx_description
1 polymer ?
#
loop_
_entity_poly.entity_id
_entity_poly.type
_entity_poly.pdbx_seq_one_letter_code
_entity_poly.pdbx_strand_id
1 'polypeptide(L)'
;MITRASHASVDVHTKSAGTRRTVRTVAAAMSAVVALLYVVLMLLVRNAELEPGATDTTTYGGYLALAVAYGIGAVILFALDNRTLHLLGVGVQIAVLLLFIVFGIGLLGEGVFEYEAVSDLPIGLWAAVITGAQVVLLAMLGYLADRRFEHSTS
;
A
#
# COMPACT_ATOMS: atom_id res chain seq x y z
N MET A 1 47.23 -2.94 17.70
CA MET A 1 46.24 -3.66 16.84
C MET A 1 44.80 -3.43 17.34
N ILE A 2 44.43 -2.18 17.65
CA ILE A 2 43.11 -1.84 18.26
C ILE A 2 42.35 -0.79 17.41
N THR A 3 43.03 -0.06 16.53
CA THR A 3 42.47 1.05 15.74
C THR A 3 41.63 0.63 14.53
N ARG A 4 41.71 -0.63 14.05
CA ARG A 4 40.91 -1.08 12.90
C ARG A 4 39.46 -1.43 13.23
N ALA A 5 39.16 -1.74 14.49
CA ALA A 5 37.81 -2.14 14.89
C ALA A 5 36.83 -0.94 14.97
N SER A 6 37.31 0.27 15.26
CA SER A 6 36.44 1.44 15.41
C SER A 6 35.96 2.03 14.08
N HIS A 7 36.71 1.85 12.99
CA HIS A 7 36.26 2.31 11.67
C HIS A 7 35.16 1.40 11.10
N ALA A 8 35.28 0.09 11.30
CA ALA A 8 34.31 -0.87 10.77
C ALA A 8 32.91 -0.73 11.42
N SER A 9 32.82 -0.35 12.71
CA SER A 9 31.52 -0.17 13.37
C SER A 9 30.79 1.09 12.90
N VAL A 10 31.51 2.20 12.70
CA VAL A 10 30.93 3.49 12.24
C VAL A 10 30.34 3.38 10.82
N ASP A 11 31.00 2.63 9.92
CA ASP A 11 30.53 2.45 8.55
C ASP A 11 29.25 1.58 8.46
N VAL A 12 29.08 0.62 9.37
CA VAL A 12 27.89 -0.24 9.41
C VAL A 12 26.66 0.53 9.90
N HIS A 13 26.81 1.36 10.93
CA HIS A 13 25.71 2.15 11.50
C HIS A 13 25.18 3.20 10.51
N THR A 14 26.07 3.91 9.81
CA THR A 14 25.68 4.93 8.82
C THR A 14 24.96 4.32 7.60
N LYS A 15 25.41 3.15 7.13
CA LYS A 15 24.76 2.42 6.02
C LYS A 15 23.35 1.93 6.37
N SER A 16 23.15 1.47 7.62
CA SER A 16 21.85 1.00 8.12
C SER A 16 20.82 2.14 8.18
N ALA A 17 21.21 3.30 8.72
CA ALA A 17 20.35 4.48 8.80
C ALA A 17 19.95 5.02 7.42
N GLY A 18 20.90 5.06 6.47
CA GLY A 18 20.61 5.45 5.09
C GLY A 18 19.63 4.51 4.39
N THR A 19 19.82 3.19 4.56
CA THR A 19 18.94 2.18 3.97
C THR A 19 17.50 2.29 4.50
N ARG A 20 17.33 2.46 5.82
CA ARG A 20 16.01 2.61 6.44
C ARG A 20 15.27 3.85 5.94
N ARG A 21 15.95 4.99 5.81
CA ARG A 21 15.37 6.22 5.24
C ARG A 21 14.94 6.02 3.80
N THR A 22 15.76 5.36 2.98
CA THR A 22 15.43 5.04 1.58
C THR A 22 14.19 4.15 1.50
N VAL A 23 14.13 3.06 2.27
CA VAL A 23 12.96 2.15 2.28
C VAL A 23 11.69 2.90 2.66
N ARG A 24 11.77 3.81 3.64
CA ARG A 24 10.63 4.65 4.03
C ARG A 24 10.16 5.58 2.91
N THR A 25 11.10 6.24 2.22
CA THR A 25 10.76 7.10 1.07
C THR A 25 10.13 6.30 -0.06
N VAL A 26 10.66 5.10 -0.35
CA VAL A 26 10.08 4.20 -1.36
C VAL A 26 8.69 3.72 -0.93
N ALA A 27 8.50 3.35 0.33
CA ALA A 27 7.19 2.94 0.85
C ALA A 27 6.16 4.08 0.75
N ALA A 28 6.55 5.32 1.08
CA ALA A 28 5.68 6.49 0.92
C ALA A 28 5.32 6.73 -0.55
N ALA A 29 6.30 6.65 -1.46
CA ALA A 29 6.06 6.78 -2.90
C ALA A 29 5.14 5.67 -3.43
N MET A 30 5.36 4.42 -3.03
CA MET A 30 4.50 3.30 -3.37
C MET A 30 3.07 3.49 -2.86
N SER A 31 2.90 3.97 -1.62
CA SER A 31 1.57 4.30 -1.08
C SER A 31 0.88 5.39 -1.91
N ALA A 32 1.62 6.43 -2.33
CA ALA A 32 1.08 7.47 -3.20
C ALA A 32 0.70 6.94 -4.60
N VAL A 33 1.51 6.04 -5.18
CA VAL A 33 1.19 5.37 -6.44
C VAL A 33 -0.10 4.56 -6.31
N VAL A 34 -0.26 3.77 -5.24
CA VAL A 34 -1.50 3.00 -4.99
C VAL A 34 -2.70 3.94 -4.82
N ALA A 35 -2.54 5.06 -4.13
CA ALA A 35 -3.59 6.08 -4.04
C ALA A 35 -4.02 6.59 -5.42
N LEU A 36 -3.04 6.91 -6.30
CA LEU A 36 -3.31 7.35 -7.67
C LEU A 36 -4.01 6.26 -8.50
N LEU A 37 -3.61 5.00 -8.38
CA LEU A 37 -4.29 3.88 -9.05
C LEU A 37 -5.75 3.78 -8.61
N TYR A 38 -6.04 3.97 -7.32
CA TYR A 38 -7.42 4.00 -6.83
C TYR A 38 -8.21 5.22 -7.30
N VAL A 39 -7.58 6.39 -7.48
CA VAL A 39 -8.23 7.53 -8.13
C VAL A 39 -8.58 7.20 -9.59
N VAL A 40 -7.66 6.57 -10.33
CA VAL A 40 -7.93 6.15 -11.72
C VAL A 40 -9.09 5.17 -11.76
N LEU A 41 -9.09 4.13 -10.92
CA LEU A 41 -10.22 3.19 -10.81
C LEU A 41 -11.52 3.89 -10.43
N MET A 42 -11.49 4.83 -9.48
CA MET A 42 -12.65 5.62 -9.11
C MET A 42 -13.22 6.38 -10.31
N LEU A 43 -12.37 7.02 -11.11
CA LEU A 43 -12.81 7.75 -12.31
C LEU A 43 -13.36 6.81 -13.38
N LEU A 44 -12.73 5.65 -13.61
CA LEU A 44 -13.20 4.65 -14.58
C LEU A 44 -14.57 4.08 -14.17
N VAL A 45 -14.71 3.67 -12.92
CA VAL A 45 -15.96 3.10 -12.39
C VAL A 45 -17.05 4.16 -12.33
N ARG A 46 -16.72 5.39 -11.92
CA ARG A 46 -17.68 6.51 -11.97
C ARG A 46 -18.17 6.76 -13.39
N ASN A 47 -17.30 6.71 -14.40
CA ASN A 47 -17.73 6.89 -15.78
C ASN A 47 -18.66 5.77 -16.24
N ALA A 48 -18.35 4.52 -15.89
CA ALA A 48 -19.19 3.36 -16.20
C ALA A 48 -20.57 3.43 -15.51
N GLU A 49 -20.61 3.81 -14.23
CA GLU A 49 -21.87 3.96 -13.48
C GLU A 49 -22.73 5.15 -13.94
N LEU A 50 -22.19 6.07 -14.75
CA LEU A 50 -22.94 7.17 -15.36
C LEU A 50 -23.54 6.82 -16.73
N GLU A 51 -23.27 5.63 -17.26
CA GLU A 51 -23.82 5.21 -18.55
C GLU A 51 -25.33 4.90 -18.47
N PRO A 52 -26.11 5.22 -19.53
CA PRO A 52 -27.55 4.95 -19.53
C PRO A 52 -27.84 3.45 -19.37
N GLY A 53 -28.53 3.09 -18.29
CA GLY A 53 -28.88 1.69 -17.98
C GLY A 53 -28.11 1.08 -16.81
N ALA A 54 -27.13 1.78 -16.24
CA ALA A 54 -26.46 1.35 -15.01
C ALA A 54 -27.45 1.29 -13.83
N THR A 55 -27.57 0.13 -13.20
CA THR A 55 -28.48 -0.11 -12.06
C THR A 55 -27.84 0.15 -10.72
N ASP A 56 -26.51 0.22 -10.67
CA ASP A 56 -25.75 0.43 -9.45
C ASP A 56 -24.82 1.64 -9.55
N THR A 57 -24.79 2.45 -8.49
CA THR A 57 -24.24 3.81 -8.51
C THR A 57 -23.39 4.17 -7.30
N THR A 58 -22.94 3.16 -6.52
CA THR A 58 -22.29 3.39 -5.23
C THR A 58 -20.86 2.86 -5.12
N THR A 59 -20.34 2.19 -6.15
CA THR A 59 -19.07 1.45 -6.06
C THR A 59 -17.86 2.38 -6.12
N TYR A 60 -17.94 3.49 -6.86
CA TYR A 60 -16.84 4.46 -6.96
C TYR A 60 -16.46 5.08 -5.60
N GLY A 61 -17.40 5.14 -4.65
CA GLY A 61 -17.17 5.65 -3.30
C GLY A 61 -16.15 4.81 -2.51
N GLY A 62 -16.15 3.48 -2.70
CA GLY A 62 -15.17 2.58 -2.08
C GLY A 62 -13.74 2.86 -2.57
N TYR A 63 -13.57 3.04 -3.88
CA TYR A 63 -12.27 3.37 -4.46
C TYR A 63 -11.77 4.75 -4.01
N LEU A 64 -12.67 5.74 -3.88
CA LEU A 64 -12.32 7.05 -3.32
C LEU A 64 -11.81 6.93 -1.87
N ALA A 65 -12.52 6.17 -1.02
CA ALA A 65 -12.11 5.98 0.37
C ALA A 65 -10.71 5.35 0.46
N LEU A 66 -10.43 4.33 -0.37
CA LEU A 66 -9.12 3.70 -0.45
C LEU A 66 -8.05 4.69 -0.95
N ALA A 67 -8.33 5.46 -2.00
CA ALA A 67 -7.40 6.48 -2.50
C ALA A 67 -6.99 7.47 -1.41
N VAL A 68 -7.97 7.98 -0.64
CA VAL A 68 -7.72 8.90 0.48
C VAL A 68 -6.89 8.23 1.57
N ALA A 69 -7.22 6.99 1.96
CA ALA A 69 -6.49 6.26 2.99
C ALA A 69 -5.00 6.05 2.62
N TYR A 70 -4.73 5.61 1.38
CA TYR A 70 -3.36 5.44 0.89
C TYR A 70 -2.62 6.77 0.72
N GLY A 71 -3.32 7.85 0.36
CA GLY A 71 -2.76 9.21 0.31
C GLY A 71 -2.33 9.71 1.69
N ILE A 72 -3.19 9.56 2.70
CA ILE A 72 -2.86 9.88 4.10
C ILE A 72 -1.69 9.02 4.58
N GLY A 73 -1.71 7.71 4.28
CA GLY A 73 -0.61 6.79 4.59
C GLY A 73 0.73 7.23 3.99
N ALA A 74 0.73 7.71 2.75
CA ALA A 74 1.93 8.23 2.09
C ALA A 74 2.51 9.45 2.82
N VAL A 75 1.65 10.40 3.20
CA VAL A 75 2.05 11.60 3.95
C VAL A 75 2.62 11.22 5.32
N ILE A 76 1.94 10.32 6.04
CA ILE A 76 2.38 9.84 7.35
C ILE A 76 3.74 9.15 7.26
N LEU A 77 3.92 8.24 6.29
CA LEU A 77 5.20 7.54 6.08
C LEU A 77 6.33 8.50 5.72
N PHE A 78 6.03 9.55 4.96
CA PHE A 78 7.02 10.55 4.60
C PHE A 78 7.43 11.41 5.80
N ALA A 79 6.45 11.87 6.58
CA ALA A 79 6.65 12.84 7.66
C ALA A 79 7.14 12.19 8.96
N LEU A 80 6.63 11.02 9.32
CA LEU A 80 6.83 10.41 10.63
C LEU A 80 7.68 9.14 10.52
N ASP A 81 8.55 8.95 11.49
CA ASP A 81 9.35 7.73 11.63
C ASP A 81 9.00 7.05 12.94
N ASN A 82 7.91 6.30 12.94
CA ASN A 82 7.40 5.66 14.14
C ASN A 82 7.01 4.22 13.85
N ARG A 83 7.63 3.30 14.59
CA ARG A 83 7.38 1.87 14.49
C ARG A 83 5.93 1.48 14.72
N THR A 84 5.23 2.13 15.65
CA THR A 84 3.81 1.86 15.90
C THR A 84 2.97 2.19 14.67
N LEU A 85 3.32 3.25 13.94
CA LEU A 85 2.65 3.60 12.68
C LEU A 85 2.96 2.58 11.58
N HIS A 86 4.18 2.05 11.51
CA HIS A 86 4.53 0.99 10.56
C HIS A 86 3.75 -0.30 10.85
N LEU A 87 3.65 -0.70 12.11
CA LEU A 87 2.85 -1.86 12.53
C LEU A 87 1.36 -1.68 12.25
N LEU A 88 0.83 -0.48 12.51
CA LEU A 88 -0.55 -0.15 12.13
C LEU A 88 -0.73 -0.26 10.61
N GLY A 89 0.23 0.25 9.84
CA GLY A 89 0.25 0.13 8.38
C GLY A 89 0.25 -1.32 7.90
N VAL A 90 1.04 -2.20 8.52
CA VAL A 90 1.02 -3.65 8.25
C VAL A 90 -0.38 -4.22 8.48
N GLY A 91 -1.00 -3.91 9.63
CA GLY A 91 -2.36 -4.37 9.94
C GLY A 91 -3.38 -3.89 8.92
N VAL A 92 -3.31 -2.63 8.50
CA VAL A 92 -4.17 -2.06 7.46
C VAL A 92 -3.97 -2.78 6.11
N GLN A 93 -2.73 -3.02 5.67
CA GLN A 93 -2.49 -3.75 4.42
C GLN A 93 -3.06 -5.17 4.46
N ILE A 94 -2.90 -5.89 5.57
CA ILE A 94 -3.49 -7.22 5.73
C ILE A 94 -5.01 -7.15 5.64
N ALA A 95 -5.65 -6.19 6.32
CA ALA A 95 -7.10 -6.00 6.27
C ALA A 95 -7.58 -5.71 4.83
N VAL A 96 -6.86 -4.87 4.08
CA VAL A 96 -7.19 -4.57 2.68
C VAL A 96 -7.05 -5.81 1.79
N LEU A 97 -6.00 -6.62 1.97
CA LEU A 97 -5.83 -7.88 1.23
C LEU A 97 -6.95 -8.88 1.55
N LEU A 98 -7.38 -8.96 2.82
CA LEU A 98 -8.50 -9.81 3.21
C LEU A 98 -9.82 -9.33 2.61
N LEU A 99 -10.09 -8.01 2.63
CA LEU A 99 -11.24 -7.43 1.94
C LEU A 99 -11.21 -7.77 0.45
N PHE A 100 -10.03 -7.71 -0.16
CA PHE A 100 -9.86 -8.06 -1.56
C PHE A 100 -10.19 -9.52 -1.87
N ILE A 101 -9.77 -10.44 -0.99
CA ILE A 101 -10.12 -11.86 -1.11
C ILE A 101 -11.63 -12.04 -0.95
N VAL A 102 -12.24 -11.39 0.04
CA VAL A 102 -13.67 -11.53 0.34
C VAL A 102 -14.56 -10.96 -0.78
N PHE A 103 -14.30 -9.73 -1.21
CA PHE A 103 -15.15 -9.00 -2.15
C PHE A 103 -14.71 -9.17 -3.61
N GLY A 104 -13.42 -9.39 -3.86
CA GLY A 104 -12.91 -9.63 -5.22
C GLY A 104 -13.24 -11.03 -5.70
N ILE A 105 -12.90 -12.07 -4.93
CA ILE A 105 -13.14 -13.47 -5.32
C ILE A 105 -14.60 -13.89 -5.08
N GLY A 106 -15.42 -13.05 -4.44
CA GLY A 106 -16.83 -13.33 -4.24
C GLY A 106 -17.11 -14.39 -3.16
N LEU A 107 -16.28 -14.46 -2.12
CA LEU A 107 -16.48 -15.44 -1.04
C LEU A 107 -17.80 -15.25 -0.28
N LEU A 108 -18.43 -14.07 -0.37
CA LEU A 108 -19.69 -13.74 0.30
C LEU A 108 -20.81 -13.26 -0.67
N GLY A 109 -20.64 -13.40 -1.99
CA GLY A 109 -21.60 -12.92 -3.00
C GLY A 109 -20.96 -12.78 -4.39
N GLU A 110 -21.68 -12.19 -5.35
CA GLU A 110 -21.10 -11.83 -6.67
C GLU A 110 -19.86 -10.96 -6.45
N GLY A 111 -18.74 -11.39 -6.99
CA GLY A 111 -17.47 -10.68 -6.84
C GLY A 111 -17.48 -9.37 -7.61
N VAL A 112 -16.69 -8.38 -7.16
CA VAL A 112 -16.51 -7.10 -7.87
C VAL A 112 -16.02 -7.31 -9.33
N PHE A 113 -15.48 -8.49 -9.66
CA PHE A 113 -15.05 -8.87 -11.00
C PHE A 113 -16.19 -9.33 -11.93
N GLU A 114 -17.36 -9.62 -11.40
CA GLU A 114 -18.52 -10.10 -12.16
C GLU A 114 -19.50 -8.97 -12.51
N TYR A 115 -19.13 -7.72 -12.20
CA TYR A 115 -19.98 -6.56 -12.41
C TYR A 115 -20.11 -6.19 -13.88
N GLU A 116 -21.34 -6.22 -14.39
CA GLU A 116 -21.63 -6.03 -15.81
C GLU A 116 -21.16 -4.65 -16.31
N ALA A 117 -21.33 -3.59 -15.51
CA ALA A 117 -20.89 -2.23 -15.84
C ALA A 117 -19.35 -2.08 -15.96
N VAL A 118 -18.59 -3.04 -15.42
CA VAL A 118 -17.12 -2.98 -15.39
C VAL A 118 -16.50 -4.13 -16.21
N SER A 119 -17.33 -4.91 -16.91
CA SER A 119 -16.95 -6.12 -17.63
C SER A 119 -15.98 -5.87 -18.80
N ASP A 120 -16.07 -4.70 -19.44
CA ASP A 120 -15.17 -4.28 -20.52
C ASP A 120 -13.81 -3.77 -20.03
N LEU A 121 -13.69 -3.49 -18.73
CA LEU A 121 -12.42 -3.08 -18.14
C LEU A 121 -11.61 -4.34 -17.75
N PRO A 122 -10.27 -4.33 -17.93
CA PRO A 122 -9.42 -5.45 -17.54
C PRO A 122 -9.23 -5.48 -16.01
N ILE A 123 -10.30 -5.62 -15.25
CA ILE A 123 -10.30 -5.49 -13.78
C ILE A 123 -9.41 -6.56 -13.13
N GLY A 124 -9.32 -7.75 -13.71
CA GLY A 124 -8.37 -8.78 -13.26
C GLY A 124 -6.90 -8.33 -13.34
N LEU A 125 -6.54 -7.51 -14.33
CA LEU A 125 -5.19 -6.93 -14.43
C LEU A 125 -4.99 -5.82 -13.39
N TRP A 126 -5.97 -4.92 -13.23
CA TRP A 126 -5.93 -3.86 -12.22
C TRP A 126 -5.80 -4.43 -10.80
N ALA A 127 -6.59 -5.45 -10.52
CA ALA A 127 -6.52 -6.29 -9.33
C ALA A 127 -5.09 -6.79 -9.08
N ALA A 128 -4.52 -7.51 -10.03
CA ALA A 128 -3.18 -8.09 -9.90
C ALA A 128 -2.10 -7.03 -9.65
N VAL A 129 -2.16 -5.89 -10.37
CA VAL A 129 -1.22 -4.79 -10.22
C VAL A 129 -1.31 -4.16 -8.82
N ILE A 130 -2.52 -3.87 -8.35
CA ILE A 130 -2.73 -3.25 -7.03
C ILE A 130 -2.35 -4.22 -5.92
N THR A 131 -2.76 -5.49 -6.00
CA THR A 131 -2.37 -6.52 -5.02
C THR A 131 -0.86 -6.70 -4.98
N GLY A 132 -0.17 -6.73 -6.13
CA GLY A 132 1.29 -6.79 -6.19
C GLY A 132 1.93 -5.60 -5.47
N ALA A 133 1.45 -4.38 -5.72
CA ALA A 133 1.92 -3.18 -5.02
C ALA A 133 1.67 -3.24 -3.51
N GLN A 134 0.52 -3.76 -3.06
CA GLN A 134 0.19 -3.94 -1.65
C GLN A 134 1.11 -4.95 -0.96
N VAL A 135 1.43 -6.08 -1.60
CA VAL A 135 2.37 -7.07 -1.06
C VAL A 135 3.76 -6.48 -0.89
N VAL A 136 4.22 -5.71 -1.88
CA VAL A 136 5.51 -5.00 -1.80
C VAL A 136 5.50 -3.98 -0.66
N LEU A 137 4.43 -3.18 -0.53
CA LEU A 137 4.29 -2.20 0.54
C LEU A 137 4.24 -2.87 1.92
N LEU A 138 3.52 -3.98 2.05
CA LEU A 138 3.46 -4.79 3.26
C LEU A 138 4.86 -5.29 3.67
N ALA A 139 5.65 -5.80 2.72
CA ALA A 139 7.01 -6.24 2.98
C ALA A 139 7.90 -5.08 3.46
N MET A 140 7.80 -3.90 2.84
CA MET A 140 8.54 -2.71 3.25
C MET A 140 8.14 -2.23 4.65
N LEU A 141 6.84 -2.21 4.97
CA LEU A 141 6.35 -1.83 6.30
C LEU A 141 6.79 -2.84 7.36
N GLY A 142 6.78 -4.13 7.04
CA GLY A 142 7.31 -5.19 7.89
C GLY A 142 8.79 -5.00 8.18
N TYR A 143 9.59 -4.68 7.16
CA TYR A 143 11.01 -4.33 7.34
C TYR A 143 11.19 -3.10 8.25
N LEU A 144 10.41 -2.03 8.03
CA LEU A 144 10.47 -0.81 8.84
C LEU A 144 9.97 -0.98 10.28
N ALA A 145 9.22 -2.05 10.55
CA ALA A 145 8.68 -2.39 11.87
C ALA A 145 9.56 -3.35 12.69
N ASP A 146 10.59 -3.96 12.08
CA ASP A 146 11.47 -4.91 12.75
C ASP A 146 12.45 -4.23 13.73
N ARG A 147 12.56 -4.80 14.95
CA ARG A 147 13.34 -4.24 16.07
C ARG A 147 14.85 -4.34 15.88
N ARG A 148 15.33 -5.24 15.03
CA ARG A 148 16.78 -5.44 14.82
C ARG A 148 17.48 -4.18 14.31
N PHE A 149 16.74 -3.27 13.70
CA PHE A 149 17.25 -1.99 13.20
C PHE A 149 17.20 -0.84 14.22
N GLU A 150 16.45 -0.96 15.32
CA GLU A 150 16.37 0.08 16.37
C GLU A 150 17.66 0.12 17.22
N HIS A 151 18.28 -1.04 17.48
CA HIS A 151 19.51 -1.15 18.27
C HIS A 151 20.79 -0.69 17.52
N SER A 152 20.69 -0.35 16.24
CA SER A 152 21.83 0.15 15.46
C SER A 152 21.94 1.68 15.46
N THR A 153 21.13 2.40 16.22
CA THR A 153 21.10 3.87 16.21
C THR A 153 21.16 4.52 17.59
N SER A 154 21.22 3.72 18.66
CA SER A 154 21.43 4.18 20.05
C SER A 154 22.85 3.84 20.50
#